data_AF-A0A2K8NE01-F1
#
_entry.id   AF-A0A2K8NE01-F1
#
_cell.length_a   1.000
_cell.length_b   1.000
_cell.length_c   1.000
_cell.angle_alpha   90.00
_cell.angle_beta   90.00
_cell.angle_gamma   90.00
#
_symmetry.space_group_name_H-M   'P 1'
#
loop_
_entity.id
_entity.type
_entity.pdbx_description
1 polymer ?
#
loop_
_entity_poly.entity_id
_entity_poly.type
_entity_poly.pdbx_seq_one_letter_code
_entity_poly.pdbx_strand_id
1 'polypeptide(L)'
;MERDPSAGVSEDRSVYLDLWHGECREARAATPEDVESVPYVISADPYSWKQIFDREVEPLTAMMRGRLRLVKGNLSTLSAYVMAAKYLVESSLEVETDFPEGLQ
;
A
#
# COMPACT_ATOMS: atom_id res chain seq x y z
N MET A 1 -2.20 2.85 4.99
CA MET A 1 -3.10 2.15 5.93
C MET A 1 -3.84 3.18 6.74
N GLU A 2 -5.16 3.16 6.66
CA GLU A 2 -6.04 4.12 7.33
C GLU A 2 -6.13 3.83 8.84
N ARG A 3 -6.28 4.89 9.63
CA ARG A 3 -6.55 4.81 11.06
C ARG A 3 -7.81 4.00 11.31
N ASP A 4 -7.65 2.94 12.10
CA ASP A 4 -8.76 2.15 12.62
C ASP A 4 -8.43 1.70 14.06
N PRO A 5 -8.98 2.40 15.07
CA PRO A 5 -8.75 2.05 16.47
C PRO A 5 -9.24 0.65 16.84
N SER A 6 -10.24 0.10 16.14
CA SER A 6 -10.74 -1.26 16.41
C SER A 6 -9.74 -2.34 15.98
N ALA A 7 -8.92 -2.03 14.98
CA ALA A 7 -7.80 -2.83 14.50
C ALA A 7 -6.48 -2.54 15.25
N GLY A 8 -6.49 -1.69 16.29
CA GLY A 8 -5.28 -1.28 17.00
C GLY A 8 -4.41 -0.27 16.24
N VAL A 9 -4.93 0.37 15.20
CA VAL A 9 -4.23 1.38 14.39
C VAL A 9 -4.69 2.78 14.82
N SER A 10 -3.90 3.44 15.67
CA SER A 10 -4.27 4.72 16.29
C SER A 10 -4.23 5.93 15.35
N GLU A 11 -3.42 5.86 14.30
CA GLU A 11 -3.16 6.93 13.33
C GLU A 11 -2.91 6.34 11.93
N ASP A 12 -3.03 7.17 10.90
CA ASP A 12 -2.70 6.76 9.53
C ASP A 12 -1.22 6.40 9.43
N ARG A 13 -0.94 5.27 8.78
CA ARG A 13 0.43 4.79 8.54
C ARG A 13 0.66 4.61 7.05
N SER A 14 1.77 5.14 6.56
CA SER A 14 2.12 5.11 5.13
C SER A 14 3.61 4.85 4.95
N VAL A 15 3.94 4.17 3.85
CA VAL A 15 5.33 3.94 3.42
C VAL A 15 5.57 4.79 2.18
N TYR A 16 6.65 5.54 2.19
CA TYR A 16 7.16 6.26 1.03
C TYR A 16 8.09 5.35 0.25
N LEU A 17 7.91 5.33 -1.08
CA LEU A 17 8.72 4.54 -2.00
C LEU A 17 9.16 5.45 -3.16
N ASP A 18 10.46 5.63 -3.31
CA ASP A 18 11.04 6.34 -4.46
C ASP A 18 11.31 5.36 -5.60
N LEU A 19 10.37 5.28 -6.56
CA LEU A 19 10.42 4.35 -7.68
C LEU A 19 10.86 5.06 -8.95
N TRP A 20 11.93 4.57 -9.58
CA TRP A 20 12.49 5.15 -10.80
C TRP A 20 12.98 4.07 -11.76
N HIS A 21 12.38 4.00 -12.95
CA HIS A 21 12.79 3.08 -14.03
C HIS A 21 12.96 1.60 -13.61
N GLY A 22 12.14 1.13 -12.68
CA GLY A 22 12.18 -0.25 -12.18
C GLY A 22 13.05 -0.46 -10.93
N GLU A 23 13.68 0.60 -10.43
CA GLU A 23 14.46 0.57 -9.19
C GLU A 23 13.70 1.28 -8.05
N CYS A 24 13.84 0.77 -6.84
CA CYS A 24 13.43 1.45 -5.61
C CYS A 24 14.68 2.09 -4.99
N ARG A 25 14.80 3.41 -5.08
CA ARG A 25 15.97 4.18 -4.62
C ARG A 25 15.94 4.47 -3.12
N GLU A 26 14.74 4.54 -2.56
CA GLU A 26 14.51 4.79 -1.13
C GLU A 26 13.18 4.16 -0.70
N ALA A 27 13.14 3.59 0.50
CA ALA A 27 11.92 3.14 1.17
C ALA A 27 11.98 3.50 2.66
N ARG A 28 10.95 4.18 3.17
CA ARG A 28 10.87 4.60 4.58
C ARG A 28 9.44 4.88 5.01
N ALA A 29 9.22 5.10 6.31
CA ALA A 29 7.96 5.67 6.78
C ALA A 29 7.71 7.03 6.10
N ALA A 30 6.50 7.23 5.59
CA ALA A 30 6.10 8.47 4.95
C ALA A 30 5.78 9.54 6.00
N THR A 31 6.17 10.77 5.70
CA THR A 31 5.74 11.99 6.38
C THR A 31 4.48 12.55 5.70
N PRO A 32 3.75 13.48 6.33
CA PRO A 32 2.65 14.17 5.68
C PRO A 32 3.06 14.89 4.37
N GLU A 33 4.26 15.48 4.33
CA GLU A 33 4.78 16.17 3.15
C GLU A 33 5.05 15.20 1.97
N ASP A 34 5.47 13.97 2.26
CA ASP A 34 5.63 12.94 1.23
C ASP A 34 4.28 12.64 0.57
N VAL A 35 3.22 12.45 1.37
CA VAL A 35 1.88 12.14 0.86
C VAL A 35 1.35 13.25 -0.04
N GLU A 36 1.63 14.51 0.30
CA GLU A 36 1.25 15.67 -0.50
C GLU A 36 2.06 15.79 -1.80
N SER A 37 3.35 15.45 -1.77
CA SER A 37 4.27 15.66 -2.89
C SER A 37 4.27 14.52 -3.92
N VAL A 38 4.04 13.27 -3.52
CA VAL A 38 4.13 12.12 -4.43
C VAL A 38 3.03 12.10 -5.50
N PRO A 39 3.30 11.59 -6.72
CA PRO A 39 2.30 11.55 -7.78
C PRO A 39 1.18 10.52 -7.56
N TYR A 40 1.41 9.50 -6.73
CA TYR A 40 0.47 8.40 -6.48
C TYR A 40 0.35 8.15 -4.97
N VAL A 41 -0.89 7.99 -4.50
CA VAL A 41 -1.18 7.56 -3.12
C VAL A 41 -2.21 6.45 -3.17
N ILE A 42 -1.86 5.30 -2.62
CA ILE A 42 -2.71 4.13 -2.52
C ILE A 42 -3.07 3.91 -1.05
N SER A 43 -4.37 3.81 -0.75
CA SER A 43 -4.88 3.66 0.61
C SER A 43 -5.85 2.50 0.72
N ALA A 44 -5.90 1.91 1.91
CA ALA A 44 -6.87 0.89 2.29
C ALA A 44 -6.95 0.83 3.82
N ASP A 45 -8.03 0.25 4.34
CA ASP A 45 -8.18 -0.09 5.74
C ASP A 45 -7.18 -1.18 6.17
N PRO A 46 -6.91 -1.35 7.47
CA PRO A 46 -5.92 -2.31 7.93
C PRO A 46 -6.24 -3.78 7.60
N TYR A 47 -7.51 -4.18 7.56
CA TYR A 47 -7.90 -5.55 7.21
C TYR A 47 -7.61 -5.84 5.73
N SER A 48 -7.92 -4.90 4.84
CA SER A 48 -7.58 -5.02 3.42
C SER A 48 -6.07 -5.14 3.19
N TRP A 49 -5.25 -4.37 3.91
CA TRP A 49 -3.79 -4.51 3.86
C TRP A 49 -3.32 -5.86 4.39
N LYS A 50 -3.86 -6.32 5.52
CA LYS A 50 -3.54 -7.66 6.07
C LYS A 50 -3.85 -8.77 5.07
N GLN A 51 -5.03 -8.78 4.46
CA GLN A 51 -5.39 -9.81 3.46
C GLN A 51 -4.44 -9.83 2.26
N ILE A 52 -3.90 -8.67 1.86
CA ILE A 52 -2.91 -8.58 0.79
C ILE A 52 -1.57 -9.15 1.26
N PHE A 53 -1.13 -8.78 2.46
CA PHE A 53 0.13 -9.24 3.04
C PHE A 53 0.11 -10.74 3.42
N ASP A 54 -1.05 -11.29 3.75
CA ASP A 54 -1.24 -12.73 3.97
C ASP A 54 -1.43 -13.50 2.65
N ARG A 55 -1.39 -12.81 1.48
CA ARG A 55 -1.61 -13.36 0.13
C ARG A 55 -2.99 -13.97 -0.08
N GLU A 56 -3.98 -13.59 0.72
CA GLU A 56 -5.38 -14.00 0.55
C GLU A 56 -6.06 -13.26 -0.60
N VAL A 57 -5.63 -12.01 -0.85
CA VAL A 57 -6.18 -11.16 -1.91
C VAL A 57 -5.06 -10.53 -2.73
N GLU A 58 -5.07 -10.82 -4.04
CA GLU A 58 -4.17 -10.18 -5.00
C GLU A 58 -4.40 -8.65 -5.08
N PRO A 59 -3.36 -7.79 -5.09
CA PRO A 59 -3.48 -6.33 -5.05
C PRO A 59 -4.36 -5.75 -6.17
N LEU A 60 -4.23 -6.30 -7.37
CA LEU A 60 -5.01 -5.86 -8.53
C LEU A 60 -6.49 -6.14 -8.35
N THR A 61 -6.80 -7.31 -7.79
CA THR A 61 -8.17 -7.71 -7.45
C THR A 61 -8.73 -6.81 -6.36
N ALA A 62 -7.92 -6.46 -5.35
CA ALA A 62 -8.30 -5.51 -4.31
C ALA A 62 -8.61 -4.11 -4.88
N MET A 63 -7.81 -3.62 -5.84
CA MET A 63 -8.08 -2.36 -6.54
C MET A 63 -9.38 -2.39 -7.33
N MET A 64 -9.58 -3.43 -8.15
CA MET A 64 -10.80 -3.57 -8.96
C MET A 64 -12.07 -3.65 -8.10
N ARG A 65 -11.97 -4.23 -6.90
CA ARG A 65 -13.07 -4.31 -5.93
C ARG A 65 -13.22 -3.08 -5.04
N GLY A 66 -12.34 -2.08 -5.18
CA GLY A 66 -12.36 -0.84 -4.38
C GLY A 66 -11.89 -0.99 -2.94
N ARG A 67 -11.30 -2.14 -2.57
CA ARG A 67 -10.68 -2.38 -1.26
C ARG A 67 -9.34 -1.65 -1.14
N LEU A 68 -8.58 -1.62 -2.24
CA LEU A 68 -7.40 -0.78 -2.39
C LEU A 68 -7.77 0.44 -3.26
N ARG A 69 -7.68 1.64 -2.70
CA ARG A 69 -8.13 2.87 -3.36
C ARG A 69 -6.96 3.72 -3.83
N LEU A 70 -7.02 4.18 -5.07
CA LEU A 70 -6.13 5.20 -5.59
C LEU A 70 -6.65 6.59 -5.15
N VAL A 71 -6.05 7.15 -4.10
CA VAL A 71 -6.45 8.45 -3.52
C VAL A 71 -5.87 9.61 -4.34
N LYS A 72 -4.67 9.43 -4.90
CA LYS A 72 -4.01 10.40 -5.79
C LYS A 72 -3.37 9.65 -6.96
N GLY A 73 -3.43 10.24 -8.15
CA GLY A 73 -2.86 9.69 -9.38
C GLY A 73 -3.91 9.35 -10.44
N ASN A 74 -3.49 8.68 -11.51
CA ASN A 74 -4.35 8.30 -12.63
C ASN A 74 -4.41 6.78 -12.80
N LEU A 75 -5.60 6.21 -12.66
CA LEU A 75 -5.80 4.74 -12.71
C LEU A 75 -5.49 4.15 -14.09
N SER A 76 -5.82 4.86 -15.18
CA SER A 76 -5.51 4.40 -16.55
C SER A 76 -4.00 4.32 -16.80
N THR A 77 -3.23 5.22 -16.21
CA THR A 77 -1.75 5.15 -16.26
C THR A 77 -1.25 3.98 -15.43
N LEU A 78 -1.75 3.85 -14.19
CA LEU A 78 -1.35 2.76 -13.29
C LEU A 78 -1.65 1.37 -13.86
N SER A 79 -2.76 1.21 -14.60
CA SER A 79 -3.10 -0.07 -15.25
C SER A 79 -2.08 -0.52 -16.31
N ALA A 80 -1.30 0.39 -16.90
CA ALA A 80 -0.21 0.02 -17.79
C ALA A 80 1.00 -0.56 -17.03
N TYR A 81 1.14 -0.22 -15.74
CA TYR A 81 2.23 -0.65 -14.86
C TYR A 81 1.77 -1.70 -13.84
N VAL A 82 0.68 -2.39 -14.16
CA VAL A 82 0.01 -3.35 -13.27
C VAL A 82 0.94 -4.45 -12.76
N MET A 83 1.88 -4.89 -13.60
CA MET A 83 2.89 -5.89 -13.23
C MET A 83 3.94 -5.33 -12.27
N ALA A 84 4.34 -4.06 -12.42
CA ALA A 84 5.25 -3.42 -11.48
C ALA A 84 4.60 -3.27 -10.09
N ALA A 85 3.32 -2.90 -10.05
CA ALA A 85 2.55 -2.85 -8.81
C ALA A 85 2.46 -4.23 -8.13
N LYS A 86 2.24 -5.30 -8.91
CA LYS A 86 2.29 -6.68 -8.40
C LYS A 86 3.65 -7.01 -7.79
N TYR A 87 4.75 -6.78 -8.52
CA TYR A 87 6.09 -7.09 -8.02
C TYR A 87 6.50 -6.27 -6.79
N LEU A 88 6.03 -5.04 -6.68
CA LEU A 88 6.25 -4.20 -5.50
C LEU A 88 5.62 -4.83 -4.25
N VAL A 89 4.38 -5.32 -4.37
CA VAL A 89 3.73 -6.02 -3.25
C VAL A 89 4.43 -7.35 -2.98
N GLU A 90 4.75 -8.13 -4.02
CA GLU A 90 5.52 -9.38 -3.85
C GLU A 90 6.85 -9.15 -3.13
N SER A 91 7.54 -8.06 -3.41
CA SER A 91 8.79 -7.70 -2.72
C SER A 91 8.53 -7.28 -1.27
N SER A 92 7.45 -6.55 -0.99
CA SER A 92 7.09 -6.19 0.40
C SER A 92 6.76 -7.40 1.27
N LEU A 93 6.26 -8.48 0.66
CA LEU A 93 5.92 -9.73 1.33
C LEU A 93 7.15 -10.53 1.81
N GLU A 94 8.35 -10.18 1.35
CA GLU A 94 9.60 -10.80 1.81
C GLU A 94 10.12 -10.16 3.11
N VAL A 95 9.53 -9.03 3.52
CA VAL A 95 9.88 -8.34 4.76
C VAL A 95 9.03 -8.89 5.90
N GLU A 96 9.70 -9.31 6.99
CA GLU A 96 9.01 -9.74 8.21
C GLU A 96 8.08 -8.63 8.70
N THR A 97 6.80 -8.98 8.84
CA THR A 97 5.73 -8.01 9.08
C THR A 97 4.95 -8.41 10.32
N ASP A 98 4.94 -7.53 11.31
CA ASP A 98 4.09 -7.65 12.49
C ASP A 98 2.81 -6.82 12.32
N PHE A 99 1.68 -7.43 12.64
CA PHE A 99 0.39 -6.74 12.71
C PHE A 99 0.07 -6.35 14.15
N PRO A 100 -0.58 -5.19 14.38
CA PRO A 100 -1.18 -4.85 15.66
C PRO A 100 -2.09 -5.98 16.20
N GLU A 101 -2.18 -6.13 17.53
CA GLU A 101 -2.99 -7.18 18.16
C GLU A 101 -4.45 -7.21 17.69
N GLY A 102 -5.04 -6.04 17.36
CA GLY A 102 -6.42 -5.95 16.86
C GLY A 102 -6.64 -6.54 15.45
N LEU A 103 -5.57 -6.95 14.78
CA LEU A 103 -5.57 -7.59 13.46
C LEU A 103 -5.11 -9.06 13.49
N GLN A 104 -4.87 -9.63 14.67
CA GLN A 104 -4.48 -11.04 14.83
C GLN A 104 -5.68 -11.99 14.73
#